data_AF-A0A848IUB2-F1
#
_entry.id   AF-A0A848IUB2-F1
#
_cell.length_a   1.000
_cell.length_b   1.000
_cell.length_c   1.000
_cell.angle_alpha   90.00
_cell.angle_beta   90.00
_cell.angle_gamma   90.00
#
_symmetry.space_group_name_H-M   'P 1'
#
loop_
_entity.id
_entity.type
_entity.pdbx_description
1 polymer ?
#
loop_
_entity_poly.entity_id
_entity_poly.type
_entity_poly.pdbx_seq_one_letter_code
_entity_poly.pdbx_strand_id
1 'polypeptide(L)'
;MAGILVYIALALLVAVIGNNRRIGFLKTLIFALILTPFIAVFIALNSGRLDARGCIHCGNEYNEVEFCGLCGKNEEGLTREEVISQA
;
A
#
# COMPACT_ATOMS: atom_id res chain seq x y z
N MET A 1 -7.56 -0.33 -20.66
CA MET A 1 -8.45 0.77 -21.10
C MET A 1 -9.74 0.86 -20.27
N ALA A 2 -10.44 -0.25 -20.00
CA ALA A 2 -11.69 -0.23 -19.23
C ALA A 2 -11.59 0.46 -17.85
N GLY A 3 -10.53 0.21 -17.08
CA GLY A 3 -10.34 0.85 -15.76
C GLY A 3 -10.25 2.38 -15.79
N ILE A 4 -9.59 2.94 -16.81
CA ILE A 4 -9.48 4.40 -16.99
C ILE A 4 -10.87 4.99 -17.33
N LEU A 5 -11.64 4.30 -18.18
CA LEU A 5 -13.00 4.75 -18.53
C LEU A 5 -13.92 4.74 -17.30
N VAL A 6 -13.87 3.68 -16.50
CA VAL A 6 -14.64 3.60 -15.23
C VAL A 6 -14.20 4.70 -14.28
N TYR A 7 -12.90 4.93 -14.14
CA TYR A 7 -12.35 5.97 -13.28
C TYR A 7 -12.83 7.37 -13.68
N ILE A 8 -12.73 7.72 -14.97
CA ILE A 8 -13.21 8.99 -15.52
C ILE A 8 -14.73 9.13 -15.29
N ALA A 9 -15.50 8.08 -15.55
CA ALA A 9 -16.95 8.09 -15.37
C ALA A 9 -17.34 8.35 -13.90
N LEU A 10 -16.67 7.69 -12.95
CA LEU A 10 -16.89 7.92 -11.51
C LEU A 10 -16.50 9.34 -11.10
N ALA A 11 -15.37 9.86 -11.58
CA ALA A 11 -14.95 11.23 -11.30
C ALA A 11 -15.97 12.27 -11.81
N LEU A 12 -16.55 12.04 -13.00
CA LEU A 12 -17.61 12.88 -13.55
C LEU A 12 -18.90 12.80 -12.72
N LEU A 13 -19.31 11.61 -12.27
CA LEU A 13 -20.47 11.44 -11.40
C LEU A 13 -20.31 12.22 -10.08
N VAL A 14 -19.13 12.17 -9.47
CA VAL A 14 -18.83 12.94 -8.25
C VAL A 14 -18.87 14.45 -8.55
N ALA A 15 -18.35 14.89 -9.69
CA ALA A 15 -18.41 16.29 -10.11
C ALA A 15 -19.86 16.79 -10.33
N VAL A 16 -20.74 15.96 -10.89
CA VAL A 16 -22.18 16.28 -11.02
C VAL A 16 -22.82 16.52 -9.66
N ILE A 17 -22.48 15.71 -8.64
CA ILE A 17 -22.93 15.94 -7.26
C ILE A 17 -22.37 17.27 -6.73
N GLY A 18 -21.10 17.55 -7.00
CA GLY A 18 -20.42 18.79 -6.62
C GLY A 18 -21.02 20.06 -7.25
N ASN A 19 -21.65 19.94 -8.42
CA ASN A 19 -22.27 21.07 -9.10
C ASN A 19 -23.42 21.70 -8.29
N ASN A 20 -24.12 20.90 -7.48
CA ASN A 20 -25.20 21.38 -6.60
C ASN A 20 -24.69 21.80 -5.21
N ARG A 21 -23.37 22.03 -5.06
CA ARG A 21 -22.71 22.39 -3.80
C ARG A 21 -21.83 23.62 -4.00
N ARG A 22 -21.49 24.32 -2.92
CA ARG A 22 -20.66 25.55 -2.95
C ARG A 22 -19.28 25.35 -3.60
N ILE A 23 -18.77 24.12 -3.62
CA ILE A 23 -17.49 23.77 -4.22
C ILE A 23 -17.52 23.84 -5.75
N GLY A 24 -18.67 23.56 -6.38
CA GLY A 24 -18.86 23.59 -7.83
C GLY A 24 -18.26 22.40 -8.58
N PHE A 25 -18.75 22.16 -9.80
CA PHE A 25 -18.38 21.01 -10.63
C PHE A 25 -16.87 20.88 -10.84
N LEU A 26 -16.24 21.95 -11.36
CA LEU A 26 -14.83 21.90 -11.79
C LEU A 26 -13.88 21.61 -10.64
N LYS A 27 -14.06 22.26 -9.48
CA LYS A 27 -13.23 22.00 -8.30
C LYS A 27 -13.43 20.57 -7.80
N THR A 28 -14.68 20.10 -7.74
CA THR A 28 -14.97 18.71 -7.35
C THR A 28 -14.35 17.69 -8.31
N LEU A 29 -14.39 17.94 -9.62
CA LEU A 29 -13.76 17.06 -10.62
C LEU A 29 -12.24 16.99 -10.40
N ILE A 30 -11.58 18.12 -10.21
CA ILE A 30 -10.13 18.19 -9.93
C ILE A 30 -9.80 17.40 -8.66
N PHE A 31 -10.54 17.61 -7.58
CA PHE A 31 -10.33 16.86 -6.34
C PHE A 31 -10.54 15.36 -6.53
N ALA A 32 -11.58 14.93 -7.24
CA ALA A 32 -11.83 13.51 -7.51
C ALA A 32 -10.69 12.86 -8.31
N LEU A 33 -10.14 13.59 -9.30
CA LEU A 33 -9.03 13.13 -10.13
C LEU A 33 -7.68 13.06 -9.39
N ILE A 34 -7.44 13.95 -8.42
CA ILE A 34 -6.15 14.02 -7.72
C ILE A 34 -6.15 13.22 -6.42
N LEU A 35 -7.25 13.21 -5.67
CA LEU A 35 -7.30 12.55 -4.37
C LEU A 35 -7.14 11.03 -4.49
N THR A 36 -7.70 10.44 -5.56
CA THR A 36 -7.63 9.00 -5.79
C THR A 36 -6.19 8.48 -5.96
N PRO A 37 -5.36 9.01 -6.88
CA PRO A 37 -3.97 8.56 -6.99
C PRO A 37 -3.15 8.87 -5.72
N PHE A 38 -3.44 9.96 -5.02
CA PHE A 38 -2.81 10.26 -3.74
C PHE A 38 -3.06 9.14 -2.72
N ILE A 39 -4.32 8.77 -2.50
CA ILE A 39 -4.69 7.65 -1.62
C ILE A 39 -4.08 6.33 -2.10
N ALA A 40 -4.08 6.07 -3.41
CA ALA A 40 -3.51 4.85 -3.97
C ALA A 40 -2.01 4.70 -3.69
N VAL A 41 -1.24 5.80 -3.74
CA VAL A 41 0.18 5.81 -3.37
C VAL A 41 0.38 5.43 -1.90
N PHE A 42 -0.42 5.96 -0.98
CA PHE A 42 -0.34 5.57 0.43
C PHE A 42 -0.64 4.08 0.63
N ILE A 43 -1.66 3.55 -0.03
CA ILE A 43 -1.99 2.12 0.06
C ILE A 43 -0.83 1.27 -0.48
N ALA A 44 -0.25 1.63 -1.62
CA ALA A 44 0.85 0.90 -2.23
C ALA A 44 2.14 0.95 -1.41
N LEU A 45 2.45 2.10 -0.79
CA LEU A 45 3.64 2.23 0.06
C LEU A 45 3.53 1.47 1.39
N ASN A 46 2.30 1.21 1.85
CA ASN A 46 2.06 0.45 3.08
C ASN A 46 1.67 -1.01 2.82
N SER A 47 1.55 -1.42 1.55
CA SER A 47 1.38 -2.84 1.22
C SER A 47 2.72 -3.55 1.30
N GLY A 48 2.73 -4.76 1.87
CA GLY A 48 3.92 -5.61 1.85
C GLY A 48 4.39 -5.90 0.43
N ARG A 49 5.69 -6.10 0.26
CA ARG A 49 6.32 -6.44 -1.00
C ARG A 49 5.84 -7.79 -1.51
N LEU A 50 5.61 -7.88 -2.82
CA LEU A 50 5.21 -9.13 -3.47
C LEU A 50 6.29 -10.22 -3.42
N ASP A 51 7.56 -9.81 -3.33
CA ASP A 51 8.73 -10.68 -3.25
C ASP A 51 9.20 -10.92 -1.80
N ALA A 52 8.34 -10.65 -0.81
CA ALA A 52 8.62 -11.00 0.58
C ALA A 52 8.86 -12.51 0.68
N ARG A 53 10.02 -12.90 1.23
CA ARG A 53 10.39 -14.32 1.39
C ARG A 53 9.51 -15.03 2.41
N GLY A 54 8.88 -14.27 3.31
CA GLY A 54 8.22 -14.80 4.48
C GLY A 54 9.22 -15.37 5.50
N CYS A 55 8.74 -15.68 6.70
CA CYS A 55 9.52 -16.32 7.75
C CYS A 55 9.10 -17.77 7.90
N ILE A 56 10.04 -18.68 7.61
CA ILE A 56 9.84 -20.13 7.72
C ILE A 56 9.62 -20.62 9.17
N HIS A 57 9.97 -19.80 10.17
CA HIS A 57 9.94 -20.21 11.58
C HIS A 57 8.62 -19.89 12.28
N CYS A 58 8.01 -18.74 11.97
CA CYS A 58 6.78 -18.28 12.61
C CYS A 58 5.60 -18.10 11.65
N GLY A 59 5.81 -18.36 10.35
CA GLY A 59 4.76 -18.23 9.32
C GLY A 59 4.42 -16.79 8.94
N ASN A 60 5.27 -15.81 9.28
CA ASN A 60 5.06 -14.43 8.83
C ASN A 60 5.27 -14.33 7.32
N GLU A 61 4.20 -14.21 6.54
CA GLU A 61 4.28 -14.12 5.07
C GLU A 61 4.92 -12.80 4.57
N TYR A 62 4.94 -11.76 5.41
CA TYR A 62 5.41 -10.42 5.05
C TYR A 62 6.82 -10.11 5.58
N ASN A 63 7.68 -11.13 5.72
CA ASN A 63 9.06 -10.88 6.11
C ASN A 63 9.88 -10.37 4.91
N GLU A 64 10.29 -9.11 4.99
CA GLU A 64 11.05 -8.42 3.94
C GLU A 64 12.53 -8.20 4.30
N VAL A 65 12.95 -8.64 5.48
CA VAL A 65 14.27 -8.38 6.06
C VAL A 65 14.95 -9.67 6.52
N GLU A 66 16.27 -9.60 6.70
CA GLU A 66 17.12 -10.74 7.09
C GLU A 66 16.65 -11.41 8.40
N PHE A 67 16.25 -10.62 9.39
CA PHE A 67 15.73 -11.09 10.67
C PHE A 67 14.25 -10.76 10.76
N CYS A 68 13.42 -11.76 11.02
CA CYS A 68 11.98 -11.57 11.08
C CYS A 68 11.58 -10.55 12.16
N GLY A 69 10.83 -9.52 11.79
CA GLY A 69 10.35 -8.51 12.74
C GLY A 69 9.38 -9.02 13.82
N LEU A 70 8.80 -10.22 13.64
CA LEU A 70 7.88 -10.83 14.63
C LEU A 70 8.58 -11.78 15.61
N CYS A 71 9.42 -12.70 15.11
CA CYS A 71 10.07 -13.70 15.95
C CYS A 71 11.57 -13.46 16.17
N GLY A 72 12.16 -12.45 15.51
CA GLY A 72 13.57 -12.07 15.65
C GLY A 72 14.57 -13.00 14.96
N LYS A 73 14.11 -14.08 14.33
CA LYS A 73 14.97 -15.12 13.74
C LYS A 73 15.26 -14.88 12.26
N ASN A 74 16.47 -15.23 11.83
CA ASN A 74 16.87 -15.29 10.42
C ASN A 74 16.43 -16.61 9.76
N GLU A 75 16.86 -16.85 8.50
CA GLU A 75 16.56 -18.10 7.78
C GLU A 75 17.09 -19.35 8.51
N GLU A 76 18.22 -19.24 9.21
CA GLU A 76 18.84 -20.33 9.98
C GLU A 76 18.17 -20.58 11.34
N GLY A 77 17.24 -19.70 11.74
CA GLY A 77 16.52 -19.81 13.01
C GLY A 77 17.22 -19.13 14.18
N LEU A 78 18.29 -18.38 13.90
CA LEU A 78 19.12 -17.66 14.87
C LEU A 78 18.65 -16.21 15.05
N THR A 79 18.73 -15.69 16.26
CA THR A 79 18.55 -14.25 16.53
C THR A 79 19.80 -13.46 16.17
N ARG A 80 19.68 -12.14 16.08
CA ARG A 80 20.80 -11.25 15.77
C ARG A 80 21.95 -11.41 16.76
N GLU A 81 21.64 -11.60 18.04
CA GLU A 81 22.62 -11.80 19.11
C GLU A 81 23.35 -13.14 18.98
N GLU A 82 22.64 -14.19 18.57
CA GLU A 82 23.20 -15.54 18.36
C GLU A 82 24.13 -15.59 17.14
N VAL A 83 23.86 -14.79 16.10
CA VAL A 83 24.77 -14.67 14.95
C VAL A 83 26.04 -13.91 15.33
N ILE A 84 25.91 -12.84 16.13
CA ILE A 84 27.07 -12.05 16.59
C ILE A 84 27.96 -12.88 17.52
N SER A 85 27.39 -13.71 18.40
CA SER A 85 28.17 -14.55 19.31
C SER A 85 28.92 -15.70 18.63
N GLN A 86 28.58 -16.00 17.37
CA GLN A 86 29.24 -17.01 16.54
C GLN A 86 30.30 -16.43 15.59
N ALA A 87 30.42 -15.10 15.50
CA ALA A 87 31.40 -14.39 14.67
C ALA A 87 32.68 -14.04 15.44
#